data_AF-A0A2K6P7W5-F1
#
_entry.id   AF-A0A2K6P7W5-F1
#
_cell.length_a   1.000
_cell.length_b   1.000
_cell.length_c   1.000
_cell.angle_alpha   90.00
_cell.angle_beta   90.00
_cell.angle_gamma   90.00
#
_symmetry.space_group_name_H-M   'P 1'
#
loop_
_entity.id
_entity.type
_entity.pdbx_description
1 polymer ?
#
loop_
_entity_poly.entity_id
_entity_poly.type
_entity_poly.pdbx_seq_one_letter_code
_entity_poly.pdbx_strand_id
1 'polypeptide(L)'
;MSSTLAKITEIEAEMTPTQKNKATAHHLGLLKARLAKLSPGEGFDVAKTGDSTLLSNLAGVYSEVAAYEFPTLTTVPGVIRHKGAKIQLLDLPGIIKGAKDGKGRGQIIAVAQTCNLILIVLDVLKPLGHKKINENELEGFGIRLNSNPPNIGFKKKDKGGINLTATCPQSELDAETVKSILAKYKIHNADVTLRSDATADDLIDVVEGNRVYIPCIYELYIIYKVPHCVPISAHHRWNFNDLLEKIWDYLKLVRIYTKLKGQLPDYPSPLVLSYSRTTVEDFLGKDHMLEDKDVIQIVKK
;
A
#
# COMPACT_ATOMS: atom_id res chain seq x y z
N MET A 1 23.77 -8.47 20.52
CA MET A 1 22.50 -8.81 19.86
C MET A 1 21.42 -7.92 20.45
N SER A 2 20.66 -7.19 19.62
CA SER A 2 19.77 -6.10 20.07
C SER A 2 18.63 -6.63 20.95
N SER A 3 18.46 -6.06 22.15
CA SER A 3 17.43 -6.47 23.16
C SER A 3 15.98 -6.43 22.65
N THR A 4 15.76 -5.79 21.51
CA THR A 4 14.47 -5.62 20.84
C THR A 4 14.10 -6.85 20.01
N LEU A 5 15.08 -7.46 19.30
CA LEU A 5 14.89 -8.66 18.48
C LEU A 5 14.45 -9.85 19.33
N ALA A 6 15.12 -10.07 20.47
CA ALA A 6 14.75 -11.15 21.39
C ALA A 6 13.29 -11.03 21.89
N LYS A 7 12.80 -9.81 22.14
CA LYS A 7 11.43 -9.58 22.59
C LYS A 7 10.39 -9.86 21.51
N ILE A 8 10.76 -9.71 20.23
CA ILE A 8 9.86 -9.98 19.11
C ILE A 8 9.75 -11.48 18.89
N THR A 9 10.88 -12.18 18.86
CA THR A 9 10.93 -13.64 18.76
C THR A 9 10.16 -14.30 19.91
N GLU A 10 10.24 -13.75 21.13
CA GLU A 10 9.47 -14.22 22.29
C GLU A 10 7.95 -14.04 22.10
N ILE A 11 7.51 -12.87 21.61
CA ILE A 11 6.10 -12.59 21.32
C ILE A 11 5.57 -13.47 20.17
N GLU A 12 6.36 -13.67 19.11
CA GLU A 12 5.99 -14.52 17.97
C GLU A 12 5.92 -16.00 18.36
N ALA A 13 6.84 -16.47 19.21
CA ALA A 13 6.83 -17.81 19.77
C ALA A 13 5.64 -18.06 20.68
N GLU A 14 5.15 -17.03 21.38
CA GLU A 14 3.94 -17.11 22.20
C GLU A 14 2.65 -17.07 21.35
N MET A 15 2.64 -16.30 20.25
CA MET A 15 1.49 -16.21 19.34
C MET A 15 1.28 -17.48 18.52
N THR A 16 2.36 -18.13 18.05
CA THR A 16 2.30 -19.25 17.10
C THR A 16 1.50 -20.47 17.59
N PRO A 17 1.65 -20.95 18.84
CA PRO A 17 0.88 -22.08 19.36
C PRO A 17 -0.48 -21.68 19.96
N THR A 18 -0.77 -20.39 20.13
CA THR A 18 -1.98 -19.93 20.82
C THR A 18 -3.21 -20.05 19.92
N GLN A 19 -4.14 -20.93 20.29
CA GLN A 19 -5.38 -21.14 19.52
C GLN A 19 -6.32 -19.94 19.67
N LYS A 20 -6.84 -19.40 18.56
CA LYS A 20 -7.72 -18.22 18.54
C LYS A 20 -9.13 -18.60 18.97
N ASN A 21 -9.52 -18.22 20.19
CA ASN A 21 -10.87 -18.42 20.75
C ASN A 21 -11.25 -17.22 21.64
N LYS A 22 -12.49 -17.17 22.13
CA LYS A 22 -12.99 -16.03 22.92
C LYS A 22 -12.18 -15.77 24.21
N ALA A 23 -11.61 -16.81 24.81
CA ALA A 23 -10.80 -16.68 26.02
C ALA A 23 -9.38 -16.16 25.72
N THR A 24 -8.82 -16.49 24.56
CA THR A 24 -7.47 -16.07 24.14
C THR A 24 -7.46 -14.80 23.30
N ALA A 25 -8.61 -14.33 22.82
CA ALA A 25 -8.73 -13.14 21.97
C ALA A 25 -8.13 -11.88 22.61
N HIS A 26 -8.41 -11.64 23.90
CA HIS A 26 -7.84 -10.52 24.66
C HIS A 26 -6.31 -10.60 24.74
N HIS A 27 -5.78 -11.80 25.04
CA HIS A 27 -4.33 -12.04 25.10
C HIS A 27 -3.65 -11.88 23.75
N LEU A 28 -4.24 -12.42 22.68
CA LEU A 28 -3.75 -12.27 21.31
C LEU A 28 -3.77 -10.81 20.84
N GLY A 29 -4.82 -10.05 21.17
CA GLY A 29 -4.86 -8.60 20.95
C GLY A 29 -3.74 -7.88 21.72
N LEU A 30 -3.41 -8.36 22.93
CA LEU A 30 -2.28 -7.86 23.70
C LEU A 30 -0.93 -8.24 23.06
N LEU A 31 -0.78 -9.42 22.48
CA LEU A 31 0.47 -9.77 21.80
C LEU A 31 0.63 -8.96 20.51
N LYS A 32 -0.42 -8.84 19.69
CA LYS A 32 -0.45 -8.04 18.46
C LYS A 32 -0.08 -6.58 18.68
N ALA A 33 -0.70 -5.90 19.65
CA ALA A 33 -0.36 -4.49 19.92
C ALA A 33 1.04 -4.31 20.56
N ARG A 34 1.64 -5.36 21.16
CA ARG A 34 3.05 -5.31 21.59
C ARG A 34 3.98 -5.53 20.39
N LEU A 35 3.66 -6.48 19.52
CA LEU A 35 4.38 -6.79 18.29
C LEU A 35 4.42 -5.57 17.35
N ALA A 36 3.27 -4.92 17.11
CA ALA A 36 3.17 -3.69 16.32
C ALA A 36 4.12 -2.58 16.82
N LYS A 37 4.31 -2.51 18.14
CA LYS A 37 5.20 -1.54 18.79
C LYS A 37 6.68 -1.92 18.73
N LEU A 38 6.99 -3.22 18.54
CA LEU A 38 8.33 -3.77 18.70
C LEU A 38 8.97 -4.24 17.40
N SER A 39 8.28 -4.88 16.45
CA SER A 39 8.87 -5.65 15.33
C SER A 39 9.92 -4.89 14.50
N PRO A 40 11.21 -5.24 14.47
CA PRO A 40 11.95 -5.48 13.22
C PRO A 40 11.99 -6.97 12.86
N GLY A 41 11.70 -7.28 11.59
CA GLY A 41 11.55 -8.65 11.08
C GLY A 41 12.86 -9.43 10.92
N GLU A 42 12.81 -10.73 11.19
CA GLU A 42 13.90 -11.71 11.07
C GLU A 42 13.87 -12.42 9.71
N GLY A 43 15.04 -12.65 9.08
CA GLY A 43 15.16 -12.91 7.63
C GLY A 43 15.47 -14.36 7.22
N PHE A 44 15.06 -14.71 6.00
CA PHE A 44 15.46 -15.93 5.28
C PHE A 44 15.87 -15.62 3.84
N ASP A 45 17.01 -16.11 3.34
CA ASP A 45 17.56 -15.67 2.06
C ASP A 45 16.91 -16.34 0.83
N VAL A 46 16.63 -15.58 -0.25
CA VAL A 46 16.01 -16.09 -1.49
C VAL A 46 16.59 -15.31 -2.67
N ALA A 47 17.15 -16.04 -3.63
CA ALA A 47 17.77 -15.51 -4.84
C ALA A 47 16.76 -14.81 -5.77
N LYS A 48 17.25 -13.70 -6.36
CA LYS A 48 16.58 -12.80 -7.31
C LYS A 48 16.62 -13.40 -8.73
N THR A 49 15.49 -13.88 -9.22
CA THR A 49 15.38 -14.30 -10.61
C THR A 49 13.96 -13.96 -11.09
N GLY A 50 13.78 -12.79 -11.71
CA GLY A 50 12.48 -12.37 -12.27
C GLY A 50 12.27 -10.86 -12.39
N ASP A 51 12.46 -10.12 -11.31
CA ASP A 51 12.00 -8.72 -11.16
C ASP A 51 12.64 -7.75 -12.18
N SER A 52 13.97 -7.83 -12.35
CA SER A 52 14.71 -6.91 -13.22
C SER A 52 14.42 -7.14 -14.71
N THR A 53 14.13 -8.38 -15.11
CA THR A 53 13.79 -8.75 -16.49
C THR A 53 12.41 -8.21 -16.87
N LEU A 54 11.45 -8.26 -15.95
CA LEU A 54 10.11 -7.74 -16.16
C LEU A 54 10.12 -6.21 -16.37
N LEU A 55 10.77 -5.48 -15.46
CA LEU A 55 10.87 -4.01 -15.57
C LEU A 55 11.57 -3.58 -16.85
N SER A 56 12.66 -4.25 -17.22
CA SER A 56 13.39 -3.97 -18.45
C SER A 56 12.53 -4.22 -19.69
N ASN A 57 11.74 -5.30 -19.71
CA ASN A 57 10.86 -5.60 -20.84
C ASN A 57 9.64 -4.66 -20.90
N LEU A 58 9.00 -4.33 -19.77
CA LEU A 58 7.88 -3.39 -19.73
C LEU A 58 8.33 -1.98 -20.14
N ALA A 59 9.42 -1.49 -19.55
CA ALA A 59 9.97 -0.18 -19.89
C ALA A 59 10.48 -0.16 -21.34
N GLY A 60 11.21 -1.18 -21.79
CA GLY A 60 11.76 -1.21 -23.15
C GLY A 60 10.70 -1.29 -24.27
N VAL A 61 9.55 -1.90 -24.01
CA VAL A 61 8.46 -2.04 -25.00
C VAL A 61 7.55 -0.79 -25.05
N TYR A 62 7.41 -0.06 -23.94
CA TYR A 62 6.41 1.01 -23.80
C TYR A 62 6.98 2.38 -23.39
N SER A 63 8.31 2.53 -23.35
CA SER A 63 8.98 3.81 -23.07
C SER A 63 9.17 4.62 -24.36
N GLU A 64 8.66 5.85 -24.36
CA GLU A 64 9.23 6.91 -25.20
C GLU A 64 10.46 7.43 -24.45
N VAL A 65 11.66 7.20 -25.00
CA VAL A 65 12.94 7.55 -24.38
C VAL A 65 12.95 9.03 -23.96
N ALA A 66 12.77 9.28 -22.67
CA ALA A 66 13.13 10.53 -22.03
C ALA A 66 14.30 10.23 -21.09
N ALA A 67 15.53 10.43 -21.61
CA ALA A 67 16.74 10.34 -20.83
C ALA A 67 16.77 11.49 -19.81
N TYR A 68 16.34 11.21 -18.58
CA TYR A 68 16.70 12.05 -17.44
C TYR A 68 17.72 11.29 -16.60
N GLU A 69 18.99 11.61 -16.82
CA GLU A 69 20.09 11.19 -15.98
C GLU A 69 20.06 11.99 -14.67
N PHE A 70 19.82 11.32 -13.55
CA PHE A 70 20.24 11.79 -12.23
C PHE A 70 20.95 10.65 -11.50
N PRO A 71 22.18 10.85 -11.00
CA PRO A 71 22.93 9.79 -10.36
C PRO A 71 22.68 9.76 -8.86
N THR A 72 22.56 8.55 -8.31
CA THR A 72 23.24 8.00 -7.11
C THR A 72 22.33 7.05 -6.33
N LEU A 73 22.71 5.78 -6.28
CA LEU A 73 22.31 4.78 -5.26
C LEU A 73 20.81 4.46 -5.07
N THR A 74 19.92 4.93 -5.93
CA THR A 74 18.47 4.68 -5.86
C THR A 74 17.97 3.95 -7.11
N THR A 75 17.11 2.96 -6.87
CA THR A 75 16.16 2.29 -7.79
C THR A 75 16.09 2.83 -9.22
N VAL A 76 16.39 2.01 -10.24
CA VAL A 76 16.31 2.42 -11.66
C VAL A 76 14.83 2.64 -12.01
N PRO A 77 14.39 3.89 -12.29
CA PRO A 77 13.01 4.15 -12.67
C PRO A 77 12.81 3.85 -14.15
N GLY A 78 11.81 3.03 -14.48
CA GLY A 78 11.28 2.91 -15.83
C GLY A 78 10.10 3.86 -16.00
N VAL A 79 9.92 4.47 -17.16
CA VAL A 79 8.70 5.24 -17.47
C VAL A 79 8.02 4.60 -18.67
N ILE A 80 6.73 4.34 -18.53
CA ILE A 80 5.89 3.85 -19.62
C ILE A 80 4.79 4.86 -19.91
N ARG A 81 4.38 4.95 -21.18
CA ARG A 81 3.19 5.73 -21.58
C ARG A 81 2.06 4.77 -21.90
N HIS A 82 0.97 4.83 -21.14
CA HIS A 82 -0.21 4.00 -21.37
C HIS A 82 -1.48 4.86 -21.34
N LYS A 83 -2.31 4.78 -22.39
CA LYS A 83 -3.55 5.55 -22.56
C LYS A 83 -3.40 7.07 -22.37
N GLY A 84 -2.23 7.61 -22.73
CA GLY A 84 -1.87 9.03 -22.60
C GLY A 84 -1.28 9.42 -21.24
N ALA A 85 -1.32 8.54 -20.24
CA ALA A 85 -0.68 8.76 -18.95
C ALA A 85 0.78 8.32 -18.95
N LYS A 86 1.63 9.08 -18.26
CA LYS A 86 2.99 8.67 -17.90
C LYS A 86 2.93 7.91 -16.58
N ILE A 87 3.34 6.65 -16.57
CA ILE A 87 3.39 5.80 -15.37
C ILE A 87 4.85 5.53 -15.06
N GLN A 88 5.27 5.88 -13.84
CA GLN A 88 6.62 5.59 -13.35
C GLN A 88 6.63 4.23 -12.66
N LEU A 89 7.50 3.35 -13.13
CA LEU A 89 7.79 2.04 -12.56
C LEU A 89 9.06 2.18 -11.71
N LEU A 90 8.97 1.81 -10.45
CA LEU A 90 10.07 1.84 -9.49
C LEU A 90 10.37 0.41 -9.05
N ASP A 91 11.59 -0.05 -9.28
CA ASP A 91 12.07 -1.28 -8.64
C ASP A 91 12.30 -1.00 -7.16
N LEU A 92 11.81 -1.82 -6.24
CA LEU A 92 12.03 -1.64 -4.80
C LEU A 92 12.93 -2.77 -4.25
N PRO A 93 14.25 -2.74 -4.55
CA PRO A 93 15.18 -3.74 -4.08
C PRO A 93 15.30 -3.65 -2.55
N GLY A 94 14.99 -4.74 -1.87
CA GLY A 94 15.27 -4.85 -0.42
C GLY A 94 14.11 -4.52 0.51
N ILE A 95 12.87 -4.45 0.02
CA ILE A 95 11.67 -4.58 0.91
C ILE A 95 11.71 -5.92 1.66
N ILE A 96 12.30 -6.94 1.03
CA ILE A 96 12.18 -8.32 1.46
C ILE A 96 12.96 -8.61 2.77
N LYS A 97 13.94 -7.78 3.21
CA LYS A 97 14.81 -8.10 4.38
C LYS A 97 15.42 -6.87 5.06
N GLY A 98 15.49 -6.86 6.40
CA GLY A 98 16.42 -6.04 7.21
C GLY A 98 16.32 -4.51 7.04
N ALA A 99 15.28 -4.01 6.37
CA ALA A 99 15.08 -2.58 6.15
C ALA A 99 14.73 -1.83 7.43
N LYS A 100 14.22 -2.56 8.42
CA LYS A 100 13.88 -2.05 9.75
C LYS A 100 15.08 -1.96 10.72
N ASP A 101 16.21 -2.59 10.40
CA ASP A 101 17.46 -2.56 11.20
C ASP A 101 18.30 -1.28 10.99
N GLY A 102 17.75 -0.25 10.34
CA GLY A 102 18.30 1.10 10.35
C GLY A 102 19.54 1.36 9.47
N LYS A 103 20.08 0.35 8.78
CA LYS A 103 21.21 0.55 7.86
C LYS A 103 20.73 0.99 6.47
N GLY A 104 20.45 2.28 6.31
CA GLY A 104 20.31 2.96 5.00
C GLY A 104 19.05 2.66 4.17
N ARG A 105 18.09 1.89 4.70
CA ARG A 105 16.90 1.41 3.96
C ARG A 105 15.60 2.19 4.21
N GLY A 106 15.62 3.17 5.11
CA GLY A 106 14.45 4.01 5.41
C GLY A 106 13.93 4.80 4.20
N GLN A 107 14.83 5.19 3.28
CA GLN A 107 14.46 5.90 2.05
C GLN A 107 13.62 5.03 1.11
N ILE A 108 13.93 3.72 1.01
CA ILE A 108 13.20 2.79 0.13
C ILE A 108 11.77 2.58 0.63
N ILE A 109 11.58 2.56 1.96
CA ILE A 109 10.27 2.43 2.59
C ILE A 109 9.43 3.69 2.37
N ALA A 110 10.03 4.87 2.54
CA ALA A 110 9.35 6.13 2.27
C ALA A 110 8.89 6.23 0.80
N VAL A 111 9.70 5.73 -0.14
CA VAL A 111 9.32 5.63 -1.55
C VAL A 111 8.18 4.64 -1.75
N ALA A 112 8.19 3.49 -1.07
CA ALA A 112 7.10 2.52 -1.14
C ALA A 112 5.76 3.11 -0.64
N GLN A 113 5.79 3.94 0.41
CA GLN A 113 4.61 4.62 0.96
C GLN A 113 4.05 5.71 0.03
N THR A 114 4.84 6.25 -0.91
CA THR A 114 4.37 7.24 -1.88
C THR A 114 3.85 6.62 -3.17
N CYS A 115 4.05 5.31 -3.38
CA CYS A 115 3.54 4.59 -4.54
C CYS A 115 2.00 4.55 -4.58
N ASN A 116 1.42 4.69 -5.77
CA ASN A 116 -0.03 4.57 -5.97
C ASN A 116 -0.52 3.13 -6.15
N LEU A 117 0.39 2.22 -6.51
CA LEU A 117 0.13 0.81 -6.75
C LEU A 117 1.41 0.03 -6.43
N ILE A 118 1.26 -1.13 -5.79
CA ILE A 118 2.37 -2.08 -5.58
C ILE A 118 2.17 -3.30 -6.47
N LEU A 119 3.25 -3.72 -7.11
CA LEU A 119 3.31 -4.95 -7.90
C LEU A 119 4.18 -5.96 -7.16
N ILE A 120 3.59 -7.09 -6.75
CA ILE A 120 4.33 -8.17 -6.10
C ILE A 120 4.54 -9.29 -7.12
N VAL A 121 5.78 -9.42 -7.58
CA VAL A 121 6.20 -10.49 -8.47
C VAL A 121 6.39 -11.77 -7.66
N LEU A 122 5.65 -12.82 -8.00
CA LEU A 122 5.74 -14.12 -7.36
C LEU A 122 6.10 -15.19 -8.39
N ASP A 123 7.10 -16.00 -8.03
CA ASP A 123 7.45 -17.19 -8.78
C ASP A 123 6.52 -18.35 -8.40
N VAL A 124 5.75 -18.88 -9.36
CA VAL A 124 4.81 -19.99 -9.15
C VAL A 124 5.53 -21.30 -8.85
N LEU A 125 6.81 -21.42 -9.23
CA LEU A 125 7.61 -22.59 -8.91
C LEU A 125 8.06 -22.61 -7.44
N LYS A 126 7.93 -21.48 -6.73
CA LYS A 126 8.28 -21.35 -5.32
C LYS A 126 7.03 -21.49 -4.43
N PRO A 127 7.19 -22.02 -3.20
CA PRO A 127 6.07 -22.12 -2.29
C PRO A 127 5.45 -20.74 -2.00
N LEU A 128 4.13 -20.70 -1.86
CA LEU A 128 3.35 -19.48 -1.59
C LEU A 128 3.74 -18.75 -0.29
N GLY A 129 4.64 -19.33 0.53
CA GLY A 129 5.19 -18.67 1.71
C GLY A 129 5.83 -17.31 1.40
N HIS A 130 6.38 -17.12 0.20
CA HIS A 130 6.98 -15.84 -0.22
C HIS A 130 5.95 -14.72 -0.29
N LYS A 131 4.70 -15.02 -0.66
CA LYS A 131 3.60 -14.07 -0.64
C LYS A 131 3.39 -13.53 0.78
N LYS A 132 3.26 -14.43 1.75
CA LYS A 132 2.97 -14.07 3.15
C LYS A 132 4.11 -13.28 3.78
N ILE A 133 5.36 -13.59 3.44
CA ILE A 133 6.54 -12.84 3.91
C ILE A 133 6.50 -11.41 3.37
N ASN A 134 6.27 -11.23 2.07
CA ASN A 134 6.19 -9.90 1.46
C ASN A 134 5.04 -9.06 2.02
N GLU A 135 3.88 -9.69 2.24
CA GLU A 135 2.71 -9.04 2.88
C GLU A 135 3.05 -8.57 4.30
N ASN A 136 3.63 -9.45 5.13
CA ASN A 136 3.99 -9.12 6.50
C ASN A 136 5.03 -7.99 6.60
N GLU A 137 6.02 -7.96 5.69
CA GLU A 137 7.03 -6.89 5.66
C GLU A 137 6.38 -5.54 5.31
N LEU A 138 5.56 -5.50 4.25
CA LEU A 138 4.85 -4.29 3.83
C LEU A 138 3.91 -3.78 4.94
N GLU A 139 3.19 -4.70 5.59
CA GLU A 139 2.37 -4.41 6.76
C GLU A 139 3.17 -3.87 7.95
N GLY A 140 4.37 -4.40 8.18
CA GLY A 140 5.32 -3.94 9.20
C GLY A 140 5.87 -2.53 8.94
N PHE A 141 5.78 -2.04 7.72
CA PHE A 141 6.09 -0.67 7.30
C PHE A 141 4.87 0.25 7.23
N GLY A 142 3.70 -0.23 7.69
CA GLY A 142 2.47 0.55 7.72
C GLY A 142 1.76 0.67 6.37
N ILE A 143 2.08 -0.23 5.42
CA ILE A 143 1.37 -0.34 4.14
C ILE A 143 0.32 -1.43 4.27
N ARG A 144 -0.94 -1.11 3.98
CA ARG A 144 -2.06 -2.05 3.94
C ARG A 144 -2.43 -2.34 2.50
N LEU A 145 -2.30 -3.60 2.09
CA LEU A 145 -2.49 -4.03 0.71
C LEU A 145 -3.95 -4.39 0.44
N ASN A 146 -4.53 -3.87 -0.64
CA ASN A 146 -5.90 -4.19 -1.10
C ASN A 146 -7.02 -4.00 -0.06
N SER A 147 -6.78 -3.16 0.96
CA SER A 147 -7.74 -2.85 2.02
C SER A 147 -8.17 -1.39 1.94
N ASN A 148 -9.36 -1.10 2.45
CA ASN A 148 -9.84 0.28 2.61
C ASN A 148 -9.59 0.76 4.05
N PRO A 149 -9.45 2.08 4.27
CA PRO A 149 -9.39 2.63 5.62
C PRO A 149 -10.60 2.19 6.46
N PRO A 150 -10.37 1.65 7.67
CA PRO A 150 -11.45 1.15 8.51
C PRO A 150 -12.36 2.29 8.96
N ASN A 151 -13.67 2.04 9.00
CA ASN A 151 -14.67 3.04 9.38
C ASN A 151 -14.83 3.12 10.90
N ILE A 152 -13.77 3.59 11.57
CA ILE A 152 -13.71 3.75 13.02
C ILE A 152 -13.60 5.24 13.33
N GLY A 153 -14.57 5.77 14.08
CA GLY A 153 -14.46 7.10 14.66
C GLY A 153 -13.56 7.06 15.89
N PHE A 154 -12.45 7.79 15.88
CA PHE A 154 -11.55 7.89 17.03
C PHE A 154 -11.38 9.36 17.42
N LYS A 155 -11.70 9.70 18.67
CA LYS A 155 -11.52 11.05 19.21
C LYS A 155 -10.90 10.99 20.59
N LYS A 156 -9.67 11.49 20.72
CA LYS A 156 -8.99 11.61 22.01
C LYS A 156 -9.66 12.68 22.88
N LYS A 157 -9.76 12.42 24.17
CA LYS A 157 -10.32 13.33 25.19
C LYS A 157 -9.29 13.64 26.27
N ASP A 158 -9.54 14.71 27.01
CA ASP A 158 -8.70 15.06 28.17
C ASP A 158 -9.12 14.28 29.43
N LYS A 159 -10.42 14.02 29.60
CA LYS A 159 -11.02 13.35 30.78
C LYS A 159 -12.24 12.51 30.34
N GLY A 160 -12.69 11.61 31.22
CA GLY A 160 -13.94 10.85 31.03
C GLY A 160 -13.78 9.38 30.62
N GLY A 161 -12.56 8.83 30.67
CA GLY A 161 -12.29 7.43 30.37
C GLY A 161 -12.45 7.09 28.88
N ILE A 162 -12.48 5.78 28.60
CA ILE A 162 -12.67 5.25 27.24
C ILE A 162 -14.15 4.91 27.06
N ASN A 163 -14.80 5.58 26.11
CA ASN A 163 -16.17 5.25 25.72
C ASN A 163 -16.13 4.49 24.40
N LEU A 164 -16.72 3.29 24.39
CA LEU A 164 -16.89 2.48 23.19
C LEU A 164 -18.35 2.51 22.77
N THR A 165 -18.61 2.87 21.51
CA THR A 165 -19.94 2.80 20.89
C THR A 165 -19.84 1.95 19.64
N ALA A 166 -20.59 0.85 19.58
CA ALA A 166 -20.65 -0.01 18.41
C ALA A 166 -22.01 0.13 17.72
N THR A 167 -22.01 0.43 16.43
CA THR A 167 -23.23 0.51 15.61
C THR A 167 -23.63 -0.85 15.04
N CYS A 168 -22.66 -1.76 14.93
CA CYS A 168 -22.83 -3.11 14.40
C CYS A 168 -22.23 -4.16 15.36
N PRO A 169 -22.69 -5.42 15.29
CA PRO A 169 -22.10 -6.51 16.07
C PRO A 169 -20.59 -6.63 15.79
N GLN A 170 -19.81 -6.83 16.85
CA GLN A 170 -18.36 -6.99 16.75
C GLN A 170 -17.96 -8.45 17.00
N SER A 171 -17.10 -8.97 16.14
CA SER A 171 -16.59 -10.34 16.23
C SER A 171 -15.35 -10.43 17.14
N GLU A 172 -14.49 -9.40 17.13
CA GLU A 172 -13.20 -9.42 17.84
C GLU A 172 -13.05 -8.31 18.89
N LEU A 173 -13.61 -7.13 18.66
CA LEU A 173 -13.41 -5.96 19.53
C LEU A 173 -14.47 -5.86 20.63
N ASP A 174 -14.07 -6.19 21.85
CA ASP A 174 -14.82 -5.90 23.08
C ASP A 174 -14.25 -4.68 23.84
N ALA A 175 -15.01 -4.16 24.80
CA ALA A 175 -14.62 -2.98 25.58
C ALA A 175 -13.29 -3.19 26.34
N GLU A 176 -13.02 -4.42 26.78
CA GLU A 176 -11.78 -4.78 27.47
C GLU A 176 -10.58 -4.76 26.52
N THR A 177 -10.69 -5.37 25.33
CA THR A 177 -9.62 -5.38 24.33
C THR A 177 -9.33 -3.98 23.83
N VAL A 178 -10.35 -3.16 23.55
CA VAL A 178 -10.18 -1.75 23.16
C VAL A 178 -9.41 -0.98 24.25
N LYS A 179 -9.78 -1.15 25.52
CA LYS A 179 -9.10 -0.51 26.65
C LYS A 179 -7.65 -0.96 26.76
N SER A 180 -7.37 -2.26 26.60
CA SER A 180 -6.03 -2.83 26.63
C SER A 180 -5.14 -2.35 25.48
N ILE A 181 -5.70 -2.19 24.28
CA ILE A 181 -4.99 -1.62 23.12
C ILE A 181 -4.65 -0.15 23.40
N LEU A 182 -5.65 0.68 23.74
CA LEU A 182 -5.44 2.11 23.98
C LEU A 182 -4.50 2.40 25.15
N ALA A 183 -4.53 1.58 26.21
CA ALA A 183 -3.61 1.70 27.34
C ALA A 183 -2.13 1.60 26.93
N LYS A 184 -1.80 0.77 25.92
CA LYS A 184 -0.41 0.66 25.42
C LYS A 184 0.09 1.86 24.67
N TYR A 185 -0.82 2.58 24.04
CA TYR A 185 -0.57 3.87 23.40
C TYR A 185 -0.61 5.02 24.41
N LYS A 186 -0.74 4.73 25.71
CA LYS A 186 -0.87 5.72 26.80
C LYS A 186 -2.09 6.63 26.61
N ILE A 187 -3.16 6.08 26.05
CA ILE A 187 -4.42 6.78 25.81
C ILE A 187 -5.43 6.29 26.85
N HIS A 188 -5.70 7.13 27.84
CA HIS A 188 -6.63 6.80 28.94
C HIS A 188 -8.03 7.39 28.75
N ASN A 189 -8.17 8.37 27.87
CA ASN A 189 -9.43 9.08 27.62
C ASN A 189 -9.65 9.19 26.10
N ALA A 190 -10.68 8.52 25.58
CA ALA A 190 -11.01 8.54 24.15
C ALA A 190 -12.44 8.06 23.89
N ASP A 191 -13.05 8.58 22.83
CA ASP A 191 -14.26 8.00 22.25
C ASP A 191 -13.89 7.17 21.03
N VAL A 192 -14.34 5.92 21.02
CA VAL A 192 -14.20 4.98 19.91
C VAL A 192 -15.59 4.61 19.41
N THR A 193 -15.86 4.89 18.14
CA THR A 193 -17.12 4.55 17.47
C THR A 193 -16.84 3.54 16.37
N LEU A 194 -17.31 2.31 16.54
CA LEU A 194 -17.19 1.24 15.55
C LEU A 194 -18.42 1.24 14.63
N ARG A 195 -18.23 1.56 13.35
CA ARG A 195 -19.31 1.57 12.34
C ARG A 195 -19.29 0.34 11.42
N SER A 196 -18.24 -0.48 11.49
CA SER A 196 -18.09 -1.76 10.81
C SER A 196 -17.56 -2.81 11.78
N ASP A 197 -17.68 -4.10 11.44
CA ASP A 197 -17.01 -5.17 12.19
C ASP A 197 -15.50 -5.00 12.02
N ALA A 198 -14.84 -4.55 13.08
CA ALA A 198 -13.46 -4.11 13.05
C ALA A 198 -12.58 -5.05 13.87
N THR A 199 -11.34 -5.21 13.41
CA THR A 199 -10.33 -6.05 14.07
C THR A 199 -9.46 -5.22 15.02
N ALA A 200 -8.69 -5.90 15.87
CA ALA A 200 -7.68 -5.25 16.70
C ALA A 200 -6.65 -4.45 15.87
N ASP A 201 -6.31 -4.95 14.68
CA ASP A 201 -5.33 -4.32 13.79
C ASP A 201 -5.90 -3.05 13.15
N ASP A 202 -7.19 -3.04 12.82
CA ASP A 202 -7.89 -1.84 12.32
C ASP A 202 -7.90 -0.71 13.35
N LEU A 203 -8.13 -1.02 14.62
CA LEU A 203 -8.09 -0.03 15.69
C LEU A 203 -6.67 0.52 15.88
N ILE A 204 -5.65 -0.35 15.80
CA ILE A 204 -4.24 0.06 15.85
C ILE A 204 -3.92 1.01 14.71
N ASP A 205 -4.40 0.72 13.49
CA ASP A 205 -4.18 1.55 12.32
C ASP A 205 -4.76 2.96 12.48
N VAL A 206 -5.98 3.08 13.02
CA VAL A 206 -6.61 4.38 13.28
C VAL A 206 -5.90 5.15 14.40
N VAL A 207 -5.41 4.46 15.42
CA VAL A 207 -4.67 5.09 16.54
C VAL A 207 -3.30 5.59 16.10
N GLU A 208 -2.61 4.87 15.21
CA GLU A 208 -1.30 5.29 14.70
C GLU A 208 -1.41 6.37 13.61
N GLY A 209 -2.44 6.32 12.75
CA GLY A 209 -2.77 7.38 11.79
C GLY A 209 -1.76 7.60 10.65
N ASN A 210 -0.64 6.86 10.63
CA ASN A 210 0.42 6.96 9.62
C ASN A 210 0.40 5.80 8.61
N ARG A 211 -0.76 5.15 8.44
CA ARG A 211 -0.94 4.01 7.54
C ARG A 211 -1.33 4.44 6.14
N VAL A 212 -0.77 3.78 5.13
CA VAL A 212 -1.10 3.99 3.73
C VAL A 212 -1.79 2.76 3.18
N TYR A 213 -2.95 2.96 2.53
CA TYR A 213 -3.75 1.90 1.93
C TYR A 213 -3.49 1.90 0.43
N ILE A 214 -2.76 0.89 -0.05
CA ILE A 214 -2.26 0.84 -1.42
C ILE A 214 -2.85 -0.39 -2.13
N PRO A 215 -3.45 -0.22 -3.32
CA PRO A 215 -3.86 -1.36 -4.13
C PRO A 215 -2.62 -2.18 -4.57
N CYS A 216 -2.76 -3.50 -4.61
CA CYS A 216 -1.66 -4.42 -4.88
C CYS A 216 -2.08 -5.47 -5.92
N ILE A 217 -1.26 -5.63 -6.96
CA ILE A 217 -1.41 -6.69 -7.96
C ILE A 217 -0.35 -7.74 -7.71
N TYR A 218 -0.75 -9.00 -7.65
CA TYR A 218 0.17 -10.13 -7.61
C TYR A 218 0.42 -10.61 -9.02
N GLU A 219 1.66 -10.89 -9.37
CA GLU A 219 1.98 -11.54 -10.63
C GLU A 219 2.38 -12.98 -10.34
N LEU A 220 1.64 -13.93 -10.89
CA LEU A 220 1.93 -15.36 -10.72
C LEU A 220 2.16 -15.98 -12.09
N TYR A 221 3.28 -16.63 -12.30
CA TYR A 221 3.62 -17.38 -13.52
C TYR A 221 2.71 -18.63 -13.76
N ILE A 222 1.39 -18.45 -13.93
CA ILE A 222 0.31 -19.44 -14.08
C ILE A 222 -0.41 -19.79 -12.76
N ILE A 223 -1.58 -19.19 -12.52
CA ILE A 223 -2.79 -19.75 -11.87
C ILE A 223 -3.91 -18.70 -12.02
N TYR A 224 -5.03 -19.04 -12.67
CA TYR A 224 -6.17 -18.13 -12.93
C TYR A 224 -7.14 -17.94 -11.74
N LYS A 225 -6.83 -18.50 -10.56
CA LYS A 225 -7.78 -18.57 -9.42
C LYS A 225 -7.47 -17.64 -8.25
N VAL A 226 -6.42 -16.82 -8.32
CA VAL A 226 -6.06 -15.89 -7.23
C VAL A 226 -6.62 -14.50 -7.52
N PRO A 227 -7.39 -13.88 -6.60
CA PRO A 227 -7.86 -12.50 -6.79
C PRO A 227 -6.67 -11.54 -6.85
N HIS A 228 -6.85 -10.40 -7.54
CA HIS A 228 -5.80 -9.40 -7.75
C HIS A 228 -4.54 -9.95 -8.48
N CYS A 229 -4.64 -11.08 -9.20
CA CYS A 229 -3.52 -11.69 -9.88
C CYS A 229 -3.51 -11.46 -11.40
N VAL A 230 -2.34 -11.31 -12.02
CA VAL A 230 -2.15 -11.41 -13.48
C VAL A 230 -1.09 -12.46 -13.78
N PRO A 231 -1.42 -13.52 -14.54
CA PRO A 231 -0.41 -14.46 -14.95
C PRO A 231 0.38 -13.92 -16.14
N ILE A 232 1.69 -13.81 -15.96
CA ILE A 232 2.59 -13.28 -16.99
C ILE A 232 3.75 -14.24 -17.25
N SER A 233 4.33 -14.13 -18.43
CA SER A 233 5.67 -14.68 -18.69
C SER A 233 6.63 -13.56 -19.03
N ALA A 234 7.57 -13.25 -18.13
CA ALA A 234 8.60 -12.25 -18.40
C ALA A 234 9.55 -12.68 -19.54
N HIS A 235 9.84 -13.98 -19.67
CA HIS A 235 10.70 -14.52 -20.72
C HIS A 235 10.03 -14.49 -22.10
N HIS A 236 8.77 -14.92 -22.19
CA HIS A 236 8.03 -14.97 -23.45
C HIS A 236 7.19 -13.71 -23.74
N ARG A 237 7.21 -12.72 -22.84
CA ARG A 237 6.42 -11.47 -22.92
C ARG A 237 4.90 -11.69 -23.01
N TRP A 238 4.40 -12.72 -22.34
CA TRP A 238 2.98 -13.04 -22.36
C TRP A 238 2.19 -12.21 -21.34
N ASN A 239 0.98 -11.81 -21.74
CA ASN A 239 -0.02 -11.10 -20.92
C ASN A 239 0.43 -9.75 -20.35
N PHE A 240 1.41 -9.09 -20.98
CA PHE A 240 1.82 -7.74 -20.60
C PHE A 240 0.70 -6.72 -20.84
N ASN A 241 -0.12 -6.92 -21.86
CA ASN A 241 -1.27 -6.07 -22.13
C ASN A 241 -2.30 -6.16 -21.00
N ASP A 242 -2.64 -7.37 -20.57
CA ASP A 242 -3.59 -7.60 -19.48
C ASP A 242 -3.07 -7.03 -18.15
N LEU A 243 -1.76 -7.11 -17.94
CA LEU A 243 -1.10 -6.47 -16.80
C LEU A 243 -1.26 -4.95 -16.84
N LEU A 244 -0.99 -4.32 -17.98
CA LEU A 244 -1.13 -2.86 -18.14
C LEU A 244 -2.57 -2.39 -17.98
N GLU A 245 -3.52 -3.12 -18.54
CA GLU A 245 -4.96 -2.85 -18.37
C GLU A 245 -5.36 -2.95 -16.89
N LYS A 246 -4.89 -3.98 -16.19
CA LYS A 246 -5.16 -4.12 -14.76
C LYS A 246 -4.48 -3.04 -13.91
N ILE A 247 -3.25 -2.64 -14.25
CA ILE A 247 -2.57 -1.50 -13.62
C ILE A 247 -3.41 -0.23 -13.81
N TRP A 248 -3.90 0.02 -15.02
CA TRP A 248 -4.76 1.17 -15.32
C TRP A 248 -6.03 1.20 -14.44
N ASP A 249 -6.70 0.06 -14.34
CA ASP A 249 -7.93 -0.08 -13.54
C ASP A 249 -7.67 0.14 -12.05
N TYR A 250 -6.51 -0.29 -11.53
CA TYR A 250 -6.16 -0.18 -10.10
C TYR A 250 -5.69 1.23 -9.74
N LEU A 251 -4.96 1.90 -10.63
CA LEU A 251 -4.53 3.28 -10.43
C LEU A 251 -5.72 4.25 -10.42
N LYS A 252 -6.86 3.87 -11.03
CA LYS A 252 -8.08 4.69 -11.13
C LYS A 252 -7.74 6.11 -11.62
N LEU A 253 -6.96 6.21 -12.69
CA LEU A 253 -6.55 7.50 -13.23
C LEU A 253 -7.71 8.18 -13.95
N VAL A 254 -7.81 9.49 -13.79
CA VAL A 254 -8.76 10.33 -14.51
C VAL A 254 -8.01 11.15 -15.53
N ARG A 255 -8.43 11.04 -16.79
CA ARG A 255 -7.90 11.85 -17.90
C ARG A 255 -8.80 13.05 -18.10
N ILE A 256 -8.18 14.22 -18.20
CA ILE A 256 -8.84 15.50 -18.43
C ILE A 256 -8.27 16.06 -19.74
N TYR A 257 -9.17 16.45 -20.64
CA TYR A 257 -8.82 17.02 -21.92
C TYR A 257 -9.10 18.52 -21.89
N THR A 258 -8.09 19.33 -22.19
CA THR A 258 -8.24 20.77 -22.29
C THR A 258 -8.84 21.15 -23.64
N LYS A 259 -9.57 22.27 -23.65
CA LYS A 259 -10.23 22.80 -24.83
C LYS A 259 -10.20 24.31 -24.76
N LEU A 260 -9.68 24.96 -25.79
CA LEU A 260 -9.81 26.40 -25.94
C LEU A 260 -11.22 26.76 -26.42
N LYS A 261 -11.72 27.91 -26.01
CA LYS A 261 -13.05 28.39 -26.40
C LYS A 261 -13.16 28.46 -27.93
N GLY A 262 -14.07 27.67 -28.51
CA GLY A 262 -14.31 27.59 -29.95
C GLY A 262 -13.49 26.55 -30.73
N GLN A 263 -12.57 25.82 -30.09
CA GLN A 263 -11.80 24.74 -30.72
C GLN A 263 -12.29 23.35 -30.28
N LEU A 264 -11.82 22.28 -30.90
CA LEU A 264 -12.07 20.91 -30.43
C LEU A 264 -11.16 20.58 -29.24
N PRO A 265 -11.57 19.69 -28.32
CA PRO A 265 -10.72 19.23 -27.23
C PRO A 265 -9.44 18.56 -27.74
N ASP A 266 -8.31 18.81 -27.09
CA ASP A 266 -7.04 18.18 -27.42
C ASP A 266 -6.97 16.75 -26.84
N TYR A 267 -7.38 15.76 -27.64
CA TYR A 267 -7.38 14.35 -27.25
C TYR A 267 -6.00 13.65 -27.15
N PRO A 268 -4.96 13.97 -27.94
CA PRO A 268 -3.66 13.29 -27.82
C PRO A 268 -2.90 13.60 -26.52
N SER A 269 -3.15 14.74 -25.87
CA SER A 269 -2.39 15.18 -24.69
C SER A 269 -3.28 15.35 -23.44
N PRO A 270 -3.84 14.27 -22.87
CA PRO A 270 -4.61 14.38 -21.64
C PRO A 270 -3.74 14.79 -20.45
N LEU A 271 -4.29 15.65 -19.61
CA LEU A 271 -3.83 15.82 -18.24
C LEU A 271 -4.34 14.64 -17.40
N VAL A 272 -3.48 14.04 -16.59
CA VAL A 272 -3.82 12.81 -15.84
C VAL A 272 -3.69 13.06 -14.36
N LEU A 273 -4.79 12.83 -13.63
CA LEU A 273 -4.87 12.99 -12.19
C LEU A 273 -5.28 11.66 -11.53
N SER A 274 -4.90 11.48 -10.26
CA SER A 274 -5.40 10.37 -9.46
C SER A 274 -6.86 10.61 -9.08
N TYR A 275 -7.69 9.56 -8.99
CA TYR A 275 -9.10 9.66 -8.58
C TYR A 275 -9.33 10.46 -7.29
N SER A 276 -8.40 10.36 -6.33
CA SER A 276 -8.48 11.05 -5.04
C SER A 276 -8.22 12.56 -5.12
N ARG A 277 -7.65 13.06 -6.22
CA ARG A 277 -7.28 14.47 -6.44
C ARG A 277 -7.86 14.95 -7.77
N THR A 278 -9.19 15.07 -7.82
CA THR A 278 -9.93 15.45 -9.03
C THR A 278 -10.61 16.82 -8.91
N THR A 279 -10.20 17.63 -7.94
CA THR A 279 -10.75 18.99 -7.80
C THR A 279 -10.19 19.92 -8.88
N VAL A 280 -10.91 21.01 -9.16
CA VAL A 280 -10.44 22.04 -10.09
C VAL A 280 -9.15 22.70 -9.56
N GLU A 281 -8.99 22.78 -8.24
CA GLU A 281 -7.76 23.28 -7.61
C GLU A 281 -6.57 22.34 -7.84
N ASP A 282 -6.78 21.02 -7.76
CA ASP A 282 -5.74 20.03 -8.11
C ASP A 282 -5.33 20.15 -9.59
N PHE A 283 -6.28 20.49 -10.46
CA PHE A 283 -6.04 20.74 -11.88
C PHE A 283 -5.24 22.03 -12.14
N LEU A 284 -5.46 23.06 -11.30
CA LEU A 284 -4.78 24.35 -11.36
C LEU A 284 -3.36 24.33 -10.76
N GLY A 285 -2.92 23.20 -10.22
CA GLY A 285 -1.64 23.04 -9.55
C GLY A 285 -0.40 23.18 -10.46
N LYS A 286 0.55 23.98 -9.96
CA LYS A 286 1.96 24.27 -10.35
C LYS A 286 2.31 24.79 -11.75
N ASP A 287 1.64 24.41 -12.84
CA ASP A 287 2.11 24.78 -14.20
C ASP A 287 1.06 25.47 -15.11
N HIS A 288 -0.15 25.76 -14.60
CA HIS A 288 -1.19 26.45 -15.39
C HIS A 288 -1.94 27.50 -14.57
N MET A 289 -1.77 28.78 -14.94
CA MET A 289 -2.71 29.84 -14.55
C MET A 289 -3.81 29.86 -15.62
N LEU A 290 -5.07 29.63 -15.22
CA LEU A 290 -6.19 29.82 -16.15
C LEU A 290 -6.32 31.29 -16.52
N GLU A 291 -6.35 31.58 -17.81
CA GLU A 291 -6.74 32.90 -18.31
C GLU A 291 -8.26 32.95 -18.50
N ASP A 292 -8.88 34.14 -18.43
CA ASP A 292 -10.34 34.37 -18.59
C ASP A 292 -10.94 33.81 -19.91
N LYS A 293 -10.10 33.31 -20.82
CA LYS A 293 -10.47 32.71 -22.11
C LYS A 293 -10.57 31.19 -22.08
N ASP A 294 -10.11 30.55 -21.00
CA ASP A 294 -10.07 29.10 -20.86
C ASP A 294 -11.41 28.56 -20.36
N VAL A 295 -12.02 27.69 -21.15
CA VAL A 295 -13.24 26.96 -20.75
C VAL A 295 -12.85 25.50 -20.55
N ILE A 296 -12.57 25.10 -19.32
CA ILE A 296 -12.29 23.70 -18.99
C ILE A 296 -13.62 22.94 -19.02
N GLN A 297 -13.81 22.09 -20.03
CA GLN A 297 -14.90 21.12 -20.03
C GLN A 297 -14.36 19.77 -19.58
N ILE A 298 -14.73 19.35 -18.36
CA ILE A 298 -14.32 18.04 -17.83
C ILE A 298 -15.14 16.95 -18.54
N VAL A 299 -14.51 16.29 -19.51
CA VAL A 299 -15.08 15.10 -20.16
C VAL A 299 -14.51 13.86 -19.48
N LYS A 300 -15.27 13.25 -18.56
CA LYS A 300 -14.96 11.91 -18.04
C LYS A 300 -15.24 10.87 -19.14
N LYS A 301 -14.19 10.18 -19.61
CA LYS A 301 -14.29 9.01 -20.50
C LYS A 301 -13.58 7.81 -19.90
#